data_AF-A0A8X7BCR3-F1
#
_entry.id   AF-A0A8X7BCR3-F1
#
_cell.length_a   1.000
_cell.length_b   1.000
_cell.length_c   1.000
_cell.angle_alpha   90.00
_cell.angle_beta   90.00
_cell.angle_gamma   90.00
#
_symmetry.space_group_name_H-M   'P 1'
#
loop_
_entity.id
_entity.type
_entity.pdbx_description
1 polymer ?
#
loop_
_entity_poly.entity_id
_entity_poly.type
_entity_poly.pdbx_seq_one_letter_code
_entity_poly.pdbx_strand_id
1 'polypeptide(L)'
;MISITGPALAVLSPQTKMLNGYVKKQNCRNWSEANPQVYVETPLHPEKLTVWCTLWAGGIIGPYFFKNDERHNVTVNGDRYRVMITNFFIPELNNQDVQELWFQQDGATCHTARVTIDLLKDTFGDRLISRFGPVNWPPRSCDLTPLDYFLWGYVKP
;
A
#
# COMPACT_ATOMS: atom_id res chain seq x y z
N MET A 1 10.26 -7.18 -15.46
CA MET A 1 10.39 -5.73 -15.23
C MET A 1 9.43 -5.06 -16.20
N ILE A 2 8.28 -4.58 -15.74
CA ILE A 2 7.38 -3.81 -16.61
C ILE A 2 8.02 -2.43 -16.71
N SER A 3 8.65 -2.14 -17.86
CA SER A 3 9.17 -0.81 -18.17
C SER A 3 8.00 0.04 -18.63
N ILE A 4 7.62 1.01 -17.80
CA ILE A 4 6.61 2.01 -18.15
C ILE A 4 7.38 3.29 -18.48
N THR A 5 7.62 3.52 -19.76
CA THR A 5 8.18 4.77 -20.29
C THR A 5 7.02 5.63 -20.79
N GLY A 6 6.51 6.51 -19.93
CA GLY A 6 5.30 7.36 -20.14
C GLY A 6 4.84 7.96 -18.80
N PRO A 7 3.98 9.02 -18.76
CA PRO A 7 3.91 9.99 -17.67
C PRO A 7 3.62 9.41 -16.27
N ALA A 8 4.12 10.11 -15.25
CA ALA A 8 4.08 9.86 -13.80
C ALA A 8 3.35 8.57 -13.35
N LEU A 9 4.11 7.56 -12.93
CA LEU A 9 3.60 6.41 -12.21
C LEU A 9 3.36 6.78 -10.74
N ALA A 10 2.12 6.67 -10.26
CA ALA A 10 1.84 6.62 -8.83
C ALA A 10 1.88 5.17 -8.34
N VAL A 11 2.81 4.89 -7.45
CA VAL A 11 2.96 3.56 -6.84
C VAL A 11 2.36 3.58 -5.44
N LEU A 12 1.45 2.64 -5.17
CA LEU A 12 0.75 2.51 -3.90
C LEU A 12 0.91 1.13 -3.29
N SER A 13 1.06 1.12 -1.97
CA SER A 13 0.93 -0.08 -1.14
C SER A 13 0.49 0.39 0.26
N PRO A 14 -0.78 0.22 0.69
CA PRO A 14 -1.07 0.33 2.12
C PRO A 14 -0.25 -0.72 2.85
N GLN A 15 0.48 -0.27 3.86
CA GLN A 15 1.21 -1.17 4.73
C GLN A 15 0.66 -1.06 6.15
N THR A 16 0.11 -2.16 6.64
CA THR A 16 -0.17 -2.32 8.06
C THR A 16 1.15 -2.48 8.80
N LYS A 17 1.48 -1.51 9.64
CA LYS A 17 2.64 -1.55 10.53
C LYS A 17 2.22 -1.93 11.94
N MET A 18 3.10 -2.62 12.67
CA MET A 18 2.93 -2.84 14.10
C MET A 18 3.66 -1.74 14.86
N LEU A 19 3.00 -1.14 15.86
CA LEU A 19 3.55 -0.02 16.62
C LEU A 19 4.68 -0.42 17.57
N ASN A 20 4.87 -1.72 17.79
CA ASN A 20 5.91 -2.24 18.67
C ASN A 20 7.28 -2.43 18.00
N GLY A 21 7.49 -1.96 16.76
CA GLY A 21 8.76 -2.08 16.04
C GLY A 21 9.02 -3.46 15.42
N TYR A 22 8.06 -4.38 15.51
CA TYR A 22 8.23 -5.73 14.97
C TYR A 22 7.93 -5.76 13.47
N VAL A 23 8.92 -6.22 12.71
CA VAL A 23 8.83 -6.40 11.26
C VAL A 23 7.95 -7.61 10.95
N LYS A 24 7.08 -7.49 9.94
CA LYS A 24 6.18 -8.56 9.47
C LYS A 24 6.98 -9.87 9.28
N LYS A 25 6.48 -11.02 9.78
CA LYS A 25 7.15 -12.34 9.65
C LYS A 25 7.61 -12.68 8.22
N GLN A 26 6.89 -12.20 7.20
CA GLN A 26 7.28 -12.39 5.78
C GLN A 26 8.51 -11.58 5.36
N ASN A 27 8.86 -10.51 6.09
CA ASN A 27 10.03 -9.66 5.86
C ASN A 27 11.20 -9.97 6.82
N CYS A 28 11.00 -10.83 7.82
CA CYS A 28 12.06 -11.29 8.72
C CYS A 28 12.62 -12.63 8.22
N ARG A 29 13.66 -12.57 7.39
CA ARG A 29 14.41 -13.74 6.95
C ARG A 29 15.80 -13.69 7.57
N ASN A 30 16.00 -14.50 8.62
CA ASN A 30 17.31 -14.66 9.25
C ASN A 30 18.09 -15.70 8.44
N TRP A 31 19.23 -15.30 7.90
CA TRP A 31 20.13 -16.19 7.19
C TRP A 31 21.32 -16.52 8.09
N SER A 32 21.62 -17.80 8.26
CA SER A 32 22.83 -18.30 8.91
C SER A 32 23.21 -19.66 8.31
N GLU A 33 24.49 -20.01 8.36
CA GLU A 33 25.01 -21.27 7.80
C GLU A 33 24.49 -22.52 8.53
N ALA A 34 24.04 -22.37 9.78
CA ALA A 34 23.37 -23.41 10.57
C ALA A 34 22.08 -22.84 11.20
N ASN A 35 21.06 -23.68 11.41
CA ASN A 35 19.78 -23.25 12.00
C ASN A 35 20.01 -22.60 13.39
N PRO A 36 19.72 -21.30 13.55
CA PRO A 36 20.18 -20.55 14.72
C PRO A 36 19.27 -20.74 15.96
N GLN A 37 18.19 -21.54 15.87
CA GLN A 37 17.25 -21.79 16.99
C GLN A 37 16.72 -20.51 17.65
N VAL A 38 16.60 -19.42 16.88
CA VAL A 38 16.15 -18.13 17.39
C VAL A 38 14.62 -18.12 17.42
N TYR A 39 14.06 -18.12 18.63
CA TYR A 39 12.65 -17.91 18.89
C TYR A 39 12.43 -16.44 19.26
N VAL A 40 11.64 -15.73 18.46
CA VAL A 40 11.18 -14.38 18.81
C VAL A 40 9.73 -14.50 19.26
N GLU A 41 9.50 -14.41 20.57
CA GLU A 41 8.15 -14.28 21.10
C GLU A 41 7.57 -12.93 20.67
N THR A 42 6.34 -12.95 20.15
CA THR A 42 5.64 -11.74 19.72
C THR A 42 4.29 -11.72 20.42
N PRO A 43 3.83 -10.55 20.93
CA PRO A 43 2.47 -10.44 21.44
C PRO A 43 1.46 -10.95 20.39
N LEU A 44 0.39 -11.61 20.84
CA LEU A 44 -0.66 -12.10 19.94
C LEU A 44 -1.48 -10.95 19.35
N HIS A 45 -1.57 -9.82 20.08
CA HIS A 45 -2.36 -8.63 19.74
C HIS A 45 -1.58 -7.33 19.97
N PRO A 46 -0.46 -7.11 19.27
CA PRO A 46 0.23 -5.83 19.36
C PRO A 46 -0.63 -4.76 18.68
N GLU A 47 -0.59 -3.53 19.20
CA GLU A 47 -1.23 -2.41 18.54
C GLU A 47 -0.67 -2.25 17.12
N LYS A 48 -1.56 -2.17 16.15
CA LYS A 48 -1.20 -2.02 14.73
C LYS A 48 -1.64 -0.65 14.27
N LEU A 49 -0.74 0.08 13.63
CA LEU A 49 -1.05 1.30 12.90
C LEU A 49 -1.04 0.96 11.42
N THR A 50 -2.18 1.10 10.75
CA THR A 50 -2.19 1.04 9.28
C THR A 50 -2.10 2.45 8.74
N VAL A 51 -1.09 2.68 7.90
CA VAL A 51 -0.86 3.94 7.20
C VAL A 51 -0.94 3.67 5.71
N TRP A 52 -1.55 4.60 4.99
CA TRP A 52 -1.51 4.62 3.54
C TRP A 52 -0.89 5.93 3.06
N CYS A 53 -0.08 5.87 2.02
CA CYS A 53 0.43 7.04 1.32
C CYS A 53 0.68 6.69 -0.15
N THR A 54 0.70 7.74 -0.98
CA THR A 54 1.04 7.68 -2.39
C THR A 54 2.36 8.34 -2.63
N LEU A 55 3.21 7.70 -3.42
CA LEU A 55 4.37 8.35 -4.04
C LEU A 55 4.11 8.52 -5.53
N TRP A 56 4.38 9.71 -6.04
CA TRP A 56 4.35 10.02 -7.47
C TRP A 56 5.50 10.99 -7.81
N ALA A 57 5.66 11.33 -9.09
CA ALA A 57 6.81 12.12 -9.56
C ALA A 57 6.95 13.50 -8.88
N GLY A 58 5.84 14.12 -8.47
CA GLY A 58 5.85 15.42 -7.76
C GLY A 58 5.92 15.33 -6.23
N GLY A 59 5.98 14.13 -5.65
CA GLY A 59 6.14 13.96 -4.21
C GLY A 59 5.21 12.93 -3.58
N ILE A 60 4.83 13.17 -2.32
CA ILE A 60 4.02 12.25 -1.52
C ILE A 60 2.64 12.87 -1.25
N ILE A 61 1.57 12.09 -1.46
CA ILE A 61 0.22 12.39 -0.98
C ILE A 61 -0.06 11.48 0.23
N GLY A 62 -0.45 12.06 1.37
CA GLY A 62 -0.54 11.35 2.66
C GLY A 62 0.45 11.91 3.70
N PRO A 63 0.64 11.21 4.83
CA PRO A 63 0.06 9.92 5.23
C PRO A 63 -1.42 9.98 5.64
N TYR A 64 -2.17 8.94 5.28
CA TYR A 64 -3.52 8.69 5.78
C TYR A 64 -3.49 7.62 6.88
N PHE A 65 -4.02 7.96 8.06
CA PHE A 65 -4.09 7.06 9.21
C PHE A 65 -5.49 6.49 9.35
N PHE A 66 -5.62 5.16 9.32
CA PHE A 66 -6.90 4.52 9.56
C PHE A 66 -7.23 4.52 11.05
N LYS A 67 -8.18 5.38 11.44
CA LYS A 67 -8.68 5.53 12.81
C LYS A 67 -10.20 5.54 12.86
N ASN A 68 -10.79 5.20 14.00
CA ASN A 68 -12.21 5.46 14.28
C ASN A 68 -12.40 6.86 14.91
N ASP A 69 -13.64 7.21 15.23
CA ASP A 69 -14.01 8.52 15.81
C ASP A 69 -13.33 8.77 17.17
N GLU A 70 -13.06 7.71 17.92
CA GLU A 70 -12.32 7.72 19.19
C GLU A 70 -10.79 7.78 19.01
N ARG A 71 -10.31 7.93 17.76
CA ARG A 71 -8.88 7.95 17.37
C ARG A 71 -8.11 6.63 17.62
N HIS A 72 -8.82 5.53 17.87
CA HIS A 72 -8.23 4.20 17.93
C HIS A 72 -7.88 3.69 16.53
N ASN A 73 -6.76 2.97 16.42
CA ASN A 73 -6.35 2.37 15.16
C ASN A 73 -7.29 1.25 14.75
N VAL A 74 -7.58 1.16 13.46
CA VAL A 74 -8.53 0.19 12.91
C VAL A 74 -7.91 -0.64 11.78
N THR A 75 -8.41 -1.86 11.65
CA THR A 75 -8.08 -2.74 10.52
C THR A 75 -8.67 -2.17 9.23
N VAL A 76 -7.87 -2.16 8.17
CA VAL A 76 -8.33 -1.77 6.83
C VAL A 76 -9.14 -2.92 6.23
N ASN A 77 -10.38 -2.62 5.86
CA ASN A 77 -11.22 -3.48 5.05
C ASN A 77 -11.52 -2.78 3.72
N GLY A 78 -12.25 -3.45 2.83
CA GLY A 78 -12.61 -2.86 1.53
C GLY A 78 -13.36 -1.53 1.65
N ASP A 79 -14.30 -1.41 2.59
CA ASP A 79 -15.12 -0.21 2.74
C ASP A 79 -14.29 0.99 3.18
N ARG A 80 -13.47 0.82 4.23
CA ARG A 80 -12.55 1.85 4.72
C ARG A 80 -11.53 2.24 3.66
N TYR A 81 -11.05 1.27 2.88
CA TYR A 81 -10.14 1.55 1.76
C TYR A 81 -10.80 2.42 0.70
N ARG A 82 -12.03 2.08 0.27
CA ARG A 82 -12.77 2.88 -0.71
C ARG A 82 -13.12 4.27 -0.18
N VAL A 83 -13.51 4.40 1.09
CA VAL A 83 -13.73 5.71 1.74
C VAL A 83 -12.45 6.55 1.70
N MET A 84 -11.29 5.97 2.01
CA MET A 84 -10.01 6.67 1.90
C MET A 84 -9.72 7.09 0.46
N ILE A 85 -9.94 6.22 -0.54
CA ILE A 85 -9.74 6.57 -1.96
C ILE A 85 -10.62 7.75 -2.36
N THR A 86 -11.92 7.69 -2.07
CA THR A 86 -12.90 8.68 -2.51
C THR A 86 -12.82 10.00 -1.75
N ASN A 87 -12.63 9.95 -0.43
CA ASN A 87 -12.76 11.15 0.41
C ASN A 87 -11.41 11.81 0.73
N PHE A 88 -10.30 11.12 0.50
CA PHE A 88 -8.96 11.66 0.76
C PHE A 88 -8.12 11.66 -0.51
N PHE A 89 -7.82 10.50 -1.09
CA PHE A 89 -6.84 10.43 -2.17
C PHE A 89 -7.25 11.15 -3.45
N ILE A 90 -8.45 10.89 -3.97
CA ILE A 90 -8.91 11.52 -5.22
C ILE A 90 -8.97 13.05 -5.09
N PRO A 91 -9.54 13.63 -3.99
CA PRO A 91 -9.48 15.07 -3.76
C PRO A 91 -8.05 15.63 -3.73
N GLU A 92 -7.13 14.99 -3.01
CA GLU A 92 -5.73 15.42 -2.96
C GLU A 92 -5.04 15.34 -4.32
N LEU A 93 -5.31 14.27 -5.09
CA LEU A 93 -4.77 14.10 -6.44
C LEU A 93 -5.26 15.20 -7.39
N ASN A 94 -6.55 15.55 -7.32
CA ASN A 94 -7.14 16.61 -8.14
C ASN A 94 -6.49 17.98 -7.87
N ASN A 95 -5.91 18.19 -6.69
CA ASN A 95 -5.18 19.42 -6.35
C ASN A 95 -3.77 19.49 -6.97
N GLN A 96 -3.24 18.38 -7.51
CA GLN A 96 -1.84 18.31 -7.98
C GLN A 96 -1.66 18.67 -9.48
N ASP A 97 -2.70 19.09 -10.20
CA ASP A 97 -2.70 19.36 -11.66
C ASP A 97 -1.99 18.25 -12.48
N VAL A 98 -2.22 16.99 -12.11
CA VAL A 98 -1.62 15.83 -12.77
C VAL A 98 -2.61 15.22 -13.74
N GLN A 99 -2.26 15.21 -15.01
CA GLN A 99 -2.98 14.47 -16.04
C GLN A 99 -2.29 13.13 -16.33
N GLU A 100 -3.06 12.15 -16.79
CA GLU A 100 -2.55 10.86 -17.29
C GLU A 100 -1.78 9.99 -16.27
N LEU A 101 -2.12 10.09 -14.99
CA LEU A 101 -1.51 9.28 -13.95
C LEU A 101 -1.84 7.79 -14.11
N TRP A 102 -0.82 6.94 -13.95
CA TRP A 102 -0.98 5.50 -13.76
C TRP A 102 -1.08 5.15 -12.28
N PHE A 103 -2.10 4.38 -11.92
CA PHE A 103 -2.33 3.89 -10.57
C PHE A 103 -1.90 2.43 -10.45
N GLN A 104 -0.99 2.15 -9.52
CA GLN A 104 -0.56 0.78 -9.20
C GLN A 104 -0.89 0.43 -7.75
N GLN A 105 -1.48 -0.75 -7.52
CA GLN A 105 -1.69 -1.32 -6.18
C GLN A 105 -1.38 -2.82 -6.12
N ASP A 106 -1.09 -3.33 -4.92
CA ASP A 106 -0.80 -4.73 -4.69
C ASP A 106 -2.05 -5.64 -4.71
N GLY A 107 -1.83 -6.94 -4.51
CA GLY A 107 -2.88 -7.96 -4.59
C GLY A 107 -3.68 -8.20 -3.30
N ALA A 108 -3.68 -7.28 -2.31
CA ALA A 108 -4.41 -7.47 -1.06
C ALA A 108 -5.93 -7.54 -1.29
N THR A 109 -6.63 -8.36 -0.48
CA THR A 109 -8.07 -8.63 -0.69
C THR A 109 -8.93 -7.36 -0.70
N CYS A 110 -8.61 -6.35 0.12
CA CYS A 110 -9.33 -5.08 0.13
C CYS A 110 -9.13 -4.26 -1.15
N HIS A 111 -8.03 -4.44 -1.88
CA HIS A 111 -7.72 -3.72 -3.11
C HIS A 111 -8.34 -4.39 -4.34
N THR A 112 -8.42 -5.72 -4.30
CA THR A 112 -8.82 -6.54 -5.44
C THR A 112 -10.31 -6.91 -5.41
N ALA A 113 -11.06 -6.43 -4.43
CA ALA A 113 -12.51 -6.59 -4.41
C ALA A 113 -13.13 -5.92 -5.64
N ARG A 114 -14.14 -6.55 -6.26
CA ARG A 114 -14.72 -6.06 -7.53
C ARG A 114 -15.14 -4.60 -7.47
N VAL A 115 -15.88 -4.23 -6.42
CA VAL A 115 -16.30 -2.84 -6.15
C VAL A 115 -15.15 -1.84 -5.99
N THR A 116 -13.98 -2.29 -5.57
CA THR A 116 -12.79 -1.44 -5.43
C THR A 116 -12.10 -1.28 -6.77
N ILE A 117 -12.00 -2.35 -7.56
CA ILE A 117 -11.49 -2.30 -8.93
C ILE A 117 -12.38 -1.42 -9.80
N ASP A 118 -13.70 -1.53 -9.69
CA ASP A 118 -14.65 -0.72 -10.46
C ASP A 118 -14.47 0.77 -10.13
N LEU A 119 -14.42 1.14 -8.84
CA LEU A 119 -14.13 2.52 -8.40
C LEU A 119 -12.83 3.08 -8.99
N LEU A 120 -11.77 2.26 -9.01
CA LEU A 120 -10.47 2.68 -9.54
C LEU A 120 -10.48 2.78 -11.07
N LYS A 121 -11.22 1.91 -11.77
CA LYS A 121 -11.42 2.01 -13.23
C LYS A 121 -12.20 3.26 -13.60
N ASP A 122 -13.21 3.64 -12.83
CA ASP A 122 -13.97 4.87 -13.07
C ASP A 122 -13.07 6.11 -12.96
N THR A 123 -12.03 6.06 -12.13
CA THR A 123 -11.09 7.17 -11.91
C THR A 123 -9.90 7.15 -12.89
N PHE A 124 -9.30 5.99 -13.13
CA PHE A 124 -8.03 5.84 -13.85
C PHE A 124 -8.16 5.21 -15.23
N GLY A 125 -9.33 4.67 -15.58
CA GLY A 125 -9.58 3.95 -16.83
C GLY A 125 -8.63 2.77 -17.02
N ASP A 126 -8.01 2.68 -18.20
CA ASP A 126 -7.03 1.65 -18.54
C ASP A 126 -5.67 1.83 -17.84
N ARG A 127 -5.45 2.95 -17.16
CA ARG A 127 -4.19 3.27 -16.44
C ARG A 127 -4.15 2.67 -15.04
N LEU A 128 -4.71 1.48 -14.86
CA LEU A 128 -4.78 0.76 -13.59
C LEU A 128 -3.97 -0.54 -13.66
N ILE A 129 -2.93 -0.62 -12.84
CA ILE A 129 -2.12 -1.81 -12.61
C ILE A 129 -2.55 -2.43 -11.27
N SER A 130 -3.30 -3.52 -11.35
CA SER A 130 -3.82 -4.22 -10.17
C SER A 130 -4.10 -5.67 -10.53
N ARG A 131 -4.20 -6.54 -9.52
CA ARG A 131 -4.82 -7.85 -9.73
C ARG A 131 -6.29 -7.62 -10.13
N PHE A 132 -6.69 -8.19 -11.27
CA PHE A 132 -8.01 -7.98 -11.92
C PHE A 132 -8.23 -6.57 -12.53
N GLY A 133 -7.19 -5.74 -12.59
CA GLY A 133 -7.20 -4.48 -13.34
C GLY A 133 -6.96 -4.70 -14.85
N PRO A 134 -7.03 -3.63 -15.66
CA PRO A 134 -6.67 -3.63 -17.07
C PRO A 134 -5.26 -4.18 -17.32
N VAL A 135 -4.30 -3.77 -16.48
CA VAL A 135 -2.94 -4.34 -16.46
C VAL A 135 -2.77 -5.22 -15.24
N ASN A 136 -2.52 -6.51 -15.44
CA ASN A 136 -2.42 -7.47 -14.36
C ASN A 136 -1.14 -7.30 -13.53
N TRP A 137 -1.30 -7.12 -12.22
CA TRP A 137 -0.20 -7.20 -11.26
C TRP A 137 0.07 -8.67 -10.85
N PRO A 138 1.32 -9.17 -10.93
CA PRO A 138 1.64 -10.55 -10.58
C PRO A 138 1.40 -10.86 -9.10
N PRO A 139 0.93 -12.08 -8.77
CA PRO A 139 0.73 -12.49 -7.40
C PRO A 139 2.06 -12.61 -6.66
N ARG A 140 2.09 -12.20 -5.38
CA ARG A 140 3.26 -12.26 -4.49
C ARG A 140 4.44 -11.36 -4.90
N SER A 141 4.18 -10.27 -5.62
CA SER A 141 5.19 -9.28 -5.99
C SER A 141 5.15 -8.01 -5.12
N CYS A 142 4.96 -8.16 -3.81
CA CYS A 142 5.00 -7.01 -2.87
C CYS A 142 6.38 -6.32 -2.84
N ASP A 143 7.43 -7.01 -3.29
CA ASP A 143 8.80 -6.52 -3.43
C ASP A 143 9.00 -5.52 -4.60
N LEU A 144 8.02 -5.37 -5.49
CA LEU A 144 8.12 -4.52 -6.68
C LEU A 144 7.45 -3.15 -6.51
N THR A 145 6.99 -2.77 -5.31
CA THR A 145 6.53 -1.40 -5.07
C THR A 145 7.70 -0.54 -4.57
N PRO A 146 8.05 0.58 -5.23
CA PRO A 146 8.97 1.58 -4.70
C PRO A 146 8.72 1.98 -3.24
N LEU A 147 7.47 1.97 -2.79
CA LEU A 147 7.10 2.27 -1.40
C LEU A 147 7.68 1.24 -0.41
N ASP A 148 7.58 -0.05 -0.75
CA ASP A 148 8.08 -1.17 0.06
C ASP A 148 9.61 -1.26 0.08
N TYR A 149 10.28 -0.89 -1.01
CA TYR A 149 11.75 -0.88 -1.10
C TYR A 149 12.39 0.38 -0.49
N PHE A 150 11.84 1.56 -0.78
CA PHE A 150 12.48 2.84 -0.46
C PHE A 150 11.86 3.47 0.80
N LEU A 151 10.61 3.93 0.71
CA LEU A 151 10.01 4.77 1.76
C LEU A 151 9.94 4.07 3.11
N TRP A 152 9.49 2.82 3.14
CA TRP A 152 9.33 2.10 4.41
C TRP A 152 10.63 1.62 5.03
N GLY A 153 11.72 1.56 4.27
CA GLY A 153 13.07 1.35 4.79
C GLY A 153 13.59 2.54 5.59
N TYR A 154 13.31 3.77 5.12
CA TYR A 154 13.71 5.02 5.79
C TYR A 154 12.79 5.43 6.95
N VAL A 155 11.51 5.05 6.91
CA VAL A 155 10.52 5.39 7.95
C VAL A 155 10.61 4.43 9.16
N LYS A 156 11.58 3.51 9.18
CA LYS A 156 11.91 2.75 10.40
C LYS A 156 12.87 3.58 11.26
N PRO A 157 12.58 3.82 12.54
CA PRO A 157 13.60 4.23 13.48
C PRO A 157 14.69 3.14 13.62
#